data_AF-A0A956A4J9-F1
#
_entry.id   AF-A0A956A4J9-F1
#
_cell.length_a   1.000
_cell.length_b   1.000
_cell.length_c   1.000
_cell.angle_alpha   90.00
_cell.angle_beta   90.00
_cell.angle_gamma   90.00
#
_symmetry.space_group_name_H-M   'P 1'
#
loop_
_entity.id
_entity.type
_entity.pdbx_description
1 polymer ?
#
loop_
_entity_poly.entity_id
_entity_poly.type
_entity_poly.pdbx_seq_one_letter_code
_entity_poly.pdbx_strand_id
1 'polypeptide(L)'
;AADDDARRDTGRVGAVLDALDFTAAGDHVALQLGLMRSGWGLGLLANPGELVAFDDDESSPFGYPRQADRNLRAQLAVFPLARARADAPPPLTVALAFDAVIDDDTAHWADGDRAYQGIAAVRGHAGPVAAGFYAVHRRQTHHEGGETVVTVLDVTARASLIKRPGLEAWLEGEGALILGSSSLAQSPTDPGAYDVGAAGGILRFGVRAGVFTGVIEAGTASGDDNPFDDEVHGFSFDREYRVGLLLFRELLRDETAVTAANIEDPTYRGSPPRGYETLATEGAVRGASYVNPRATFHITDDLRLDLGFLWAASDGDYVDAFQSGLIGGAAVGPRGARAADSLGYEVDAGLRYRLRVGSVLVLEARLQGAWCRPGAVFDTADGEAADDLYGLLAELGGRF
;
A
#
# COMPACT_ATOMS: atom_id res chain seq x y z
N ALA A 1 10.31 31.68 6.62
CA ALA A 1 10.48 30.98 7.91
C ALA A 1 9.57 29.75 8.00
N ALA A 2 9.35 29.09 6.87
CA ALA A 2 8.68 27.81 6.72
C ALA A 2 9.61 27.01 5.80
N ASP A 3 10.68 26.48 6.40
CA ASP A 3 11.72 25.71 5.71
C ASP A 3 12.48 24.97 6.81
N ASP A 4 11.91 23.85 7.30
CA ASP A 4 12.65 22.83 8.06
C ASP A 4 11.86 21.51 8.31
N ASP A 5 10.53 21.47 8.11
CA ASP A 5 9.74 20.25 8.44
C ASP A 5 9.66 19.20 7.31
N ALA A 6 9.75 19.58 6.03
CA ALA A 6 9.66 18.64 4.91
C ALA A 6 10.95 17.83 4.64
N ARG A 7 12.04 18.08 5.39
CA ARG A 7 13.37 17.47 5.15
C ARG A 7 13.98 16.74 6.35
N ARG A 8 13.22 16.47 7.41
CA ARG A 8 13.73 15.80 8.61
C ARG A 8 12.84 14.66 9.08
N ASP A 9 12.88 13.56 8.34
CA ASP A 9 12.49 12.25 8.88
C ASP A 9 13.73 11.41 9.30
N THR A 10 14.82 12.10 9.67
CA THR A 10 15.96 11.48 10.34
C THR A 10 15.72 11.47 11.85
N GLY A 11 15.01 10.45 12.34
CA GLY A 11 15.05 10.02 13.74
C GLY A 11 14.10 10.72 14.71
N ARG A 12 12.79 10.51 14.56
CA ARG A 12 11.86 10.65 15.69
C ARG A 12 11.94 9.40 16.58
N VAL A 13 12.35 9.58 17.83
CA VAL A 13 12.13 8.59 18.90
C VAL A 13 10.76 8.88 19.51
N GLY A 14 9.74 8.16 19.04
CA GLY A 14 8.39 8.18 19.59
C GLY A 14 7.98 6.77 20.02
N ALA A 15 7.22 6.66 21.11
CA ALA A 15 6.52 5.42 21.45
C ALA A 15 5.09 5.53 20.93
N VAL A 16 4.75 4.71 19.95
CA VAL A 16 3.39 4.61 19.42
C VAL A 16 2.77 3.35 20.02
N LEU A 17 1.56 3.47 20.58
CA LEU A 17 0.78 2.29 20.96
C LEU A 17 0.17 1.72 19.68
N ASP A 18 0.66 0.56 19.28
CA ASP A 18 0.27 -0.07 18.01
C ASP A 18 -1.02 -0.90 18.10
N ALA A 19 -1.21 -1.59 19.22
CA ALA A 19 -2.42 -2.37 19.49
C ALA A 19 -2.64 -2.51 21.00
N LEU A 20 -3.91 -2.48 21.40
CA LEU A 20 -4.39 -2.83 22.72
C LEU A 20 -5.85 -3.27 22.59
N ASP A 21 -6.09 -4.58 22.64
CA ASP A 21 -7.40 -5.15 22.47
C ASP A 21 -7.75 -6.19 23.54
N PHE A 22 -9.05 -6.38 23.72
CA PHE A 22 -9.65 -7.40 24.57
C PHE A 22 -10.39 -8.39 23.69
N THR A 23 -10.02 -9.66 23.78
CA THR A 23 -10.68 -10.75 23.06
C THR A 23 -11.40 -11.66 24.05
N ALA A 24 -12.70 -11.88 23.80
CA ALA A 24 -13.52 -12.89 24.47
C ALA A 24 -13.98 -13.91 23.42
N ALA A 25 -13.47 -15.14 23.50
CA ALA A 25 -13.76 -16.18 22.53
C ALA A 25 -14.41 -17.41 23.19
N GLY A 26 -15.41 -17.96 22.52
CA GLY A 26 -15.98 -19.28 22.77
C GLY A 26 -15.84 -20.17 21.53
N ASP A 27 -16.46 -21.35 21.57
CA ASP A 27 -16.31 -22.35 20.51
C ASP A 27 -16.71 -21.83 19.12
N HIS A 28 -17.77 -21.04 19.01
CA HIS A 28 -18.34 -20.63 17.72
C HIS A 28 -18.34 -19.13 17.49
N VAL A 29 -17.90 -18.35 18.47
CA VAL A 29 -18.01 -16.89 18.45
C VAL A 29 -16.79 -16.30 19.13
N ALA A 30 -16.23 -15.26 18.53
CA ALA A 30 -15.25 -14.38 19.17
C ALA A 30 -15.71 -12.93 19.11
N LEU A 31 -15.55 -12.22 20.22
CA LEU A 31 -15.74 -10.79 20.33
C LEU A 31 -14.37 -10.16 20.55
N GLN A 32 -14.05 -9.11 19.81
CA GLN A 32 -12.82 -8.35 19.95
C GLN A 32 -13.15 -6.85 20.02
N LEU A 33 -12.53 -6.15 20.96
CA LEU A 33 -12.75 -4.72 21.21
C LEU A 33 -11.40 -4.06 21.53
N GLY A 34 -11.04 -2.98 20.84
CA GLY A 34 -9.88 -2.18 21.24
C GLY A 34 -9.17 -1.49 20.07
N LEU A 35 -7.99 -0.96 20.36
CA LEU A 35 -7.10 -0.40 19.36
C LEU A 35 -6.42 -1.55 18.63
N MET A 36 -6.60 -1.61 17.32
CA MET A 36 -6.10 -2.69 16.49
C MET A 36 -5.41 -2.12 15.25
N ARG A 37 -4.59 -2.96 14.62
CA ARG A 37 -4.13 -2.72 13.26
C ARG A 37 -5.12 -3.35 12.28
N SER A 38 -5.36 -2.69 11.15
CA SER A 38 -6.20 -3.23 10.09
C SER A 38 -5.36 -4.02 9.11
N GLY A 39 -5.89 -5.14 8.61
CA GLY A 39 -5.20 -5.97 7.64
C GLY A 39 -6.19 -6.86 6.91
N TRP A 40 -6.08 -6.91 5.58
CA TRP A 40 -6.86 -7.80 4.74
C TRP A 40 -6.03 -8.32 3.56
N GLY A 41 -6.38 -9.51 3.07
CA GLY A 41 -5.77 -10.11 1.88
C GLY A 41 -4.24 -10.09 1.86
N LEU A 42 -3.69 -9.48 0.82
CA LEU A 42 -2.26 -9.26 0.59
C LEU A 42 -1.84 -7.82 0.97
N GLY A 43 -2.75 -7.04 1.55
CA GLY A 43 -2.53 -5.67 2.01
C GLY A 43 -2.79 -4.61 0.94
N LEU A 44 -3.66 -4.88 -0.05
CA LEU A 44 -3.95 -3.95 -1.14
C LEU A 44 -4.55 -2.62 -0.67
N LEU A 45 -5.51 -2.67 0.27
CA LEU A 45 -6.24 -1.49 0.79
C LEU A 45 -6.18 -1.32 2.32
N ALA A 46 -5.79 -2.37 3.04
CA ALA A 46 -5.67 -2.33 4.49
C ALA A 46 -4.44 -3.13 4.90
N ASN A 47 -3.42 -2.44 5.37
CA ASN A 47 -2.13 -3.03 5.68
C ASN A 47 -1.72 -2.77 7.15
N PRO A 48 -1.36 -3.83 7.90
CA PRO A 48 -0.99 -3.68 9.30
C PRO A 48 0.42 -3.14 9.51
N GLY A 49 1.16 -2.80 8.45
CA GLY A 49 2.49 -2.22 8.57
C GLY A 49 3.51 -3.14 9.24
N GLU A 50 3.41 -4.46 8.99
CA GLU A 50 4.27 -5.44 9.64
C GLU A 50 5.64 -5.57 8.95
N LEU A 51 6.68 -5.68 9.77
CA LEU A 51 8.03 -6.01 9.31
C LEU A 51 8.05 -7.44 8.76
N VAL A 52 8.50 -7.58 7.52
CA VAL A 52 8.65 -8.88 6.85
C VAL A 52 9.60 -9.76 7.64
N ALA A 53 9.10 -10.90 8.13
CA ALA A 53 9.90 -11.87 8.86
C ALA A 53 11.05 -12.42 7.99
N PHE A 54 12.16 -12.82 8.62
CA PHE A 54 13.31 -13.38 7.91
C PHE A 54 12.95 -14.53 6.95
N ASP A 55 12.05 -15.41 7.39
CA ASP A 55 11.63 -16.61 6.65
C ASP A 55 10.39 -16.38 5.75
N ASP A 56 9.93 -15.13 5.59
CA ASP A 56 8.87 -14.78 4.64
C ASP A 56 9.46 -14.52 3.25
N ASP A 57 9.28 -15.48 2.36
CA ASP A 57 9.76 -15.42 0.98
C ASP A 57 8.68 -14.99 -0.04
N GLU A 58 7.47 -14.67 0.44
CA GLU A 58 6.30 -14.44 -0.41
C GLU A 58 6.03 -12.95 -0.57
N SER A 59 6.17 -12.20 0.51
CA SER A 59 6.12 -10.75 0.54
C SER A 59 7.32 -10.11 -0.16
N SER A 60 7.18 -8.86 -0.60
CA SER A 60 8.31 -8.09 -1.12
C SER A 60 9.41 -7.99 -0.06
N PRO A 61 10.66 -8.40 -0.38
CA PRO A 61 11.74 -8.34 0.57
C PRO A 61 12.41 -6.97 0.58
N PHE A 62 11.94 -5.97 -0.16
CA PHE A 62 12.55 -4.65 -0.31
C PHE A 62 11.76 -3.56 0.43
N GLY A 63 12.47 -2.62 1.07
CA GLY A 63 11.88 -1.52 1.85
C GLY A 63 11.42 -1.91 3.26
N TYR A 64 10.93 -0.95 4.04
CA TYR A 64 10.48 -1.15 5.43
C TYR A 64 9.13 -0.47 5.65
N PRO A 65 8.23 -1.03 6.47
CA PRO A 65 6.99 -0.34 6.81
C PRO A 65 7.29 0.93 7.61
N ARG A 66 6.62 2.06 7.32
CA ARG A 66 6.74 3.30 8.12
C ARG A 66 5.58 3.47 9.08
N GLN A 67 4.40 3.08 8.64
CA GLN A 67 3.14 3.28 9.33
C GLN A 67 2.31 2.00 9.31
N ALA A 68 1.14 2.03 9.95
CA ALA A 68 0.16 0.96 9.96
C ALA A 68 -1.22 1.58 10.03
N ASP A 69 -2.20 0.94 9.38
CA ASP A 69 -3.60 1.31 9.53
C ASP A 69 -4.08 0.99 10.93
N ARG A 70 -4.60 1.97 11.65
CA ARG A 70 -5.02 1.86 13.05
C ARG A 70 -6.46 2.24 13.24
N ASN A 71 -7.18 1.40 13.98
CA ASN A 71 -8.59 1.60 14.27
C ASN A 71 -8.93 1.26 15.72
N LEU A 72 -9.87 2.02 16.28
CA LEU A 72 -10.63 1.56 17.43
C LEU A 72 -11.78 0.69 16.90
N ARG A 73 -11.63 -0.63 17.06
CA ARG A 73 -12.52 -1.63 16.47
C ARG A 73 -13.38 -2.31 17.51
N ALA A 74 -14.63 -2.56 17.13
CA ALA A 74 -15.51 -3.54 17.76
C ALA A 74 -15.92 -4.60 16.75
N GLN A 75 -15.56 -5.86 17.00
CA GLN A 75 -15.71 -6.96 16.04
C GLN A 75 -16.38 -8.18 16.67
N LEU A 76 -17.31 -8.77 15.91
CA LEU A 76 -17.91 -10.07 16.16
C LEU A 76 -17.53 -11.03 15.03
N ALA A 77 -16.87 -12.14 15.36
CA ALA A 77 -16.56 -13.22 14.44
C ALA A 77 -17.32 -14.49 14.81
N VAL A 78 -17.83 -15.21 13.81
CA VAL A 78 -18.60 -16.45 13.95
C VAL A 78 -17.96 -17.57 13.13
N PHE A 79 -17.89 -18.76 13.72
CA PHE A 79 -17.26 -19.97 13.16
C PHE A 79 -18.31 -21.08 12.98
N PRO A 80 -19.10 -21.06 11.89
CA PRO A 80 -20.27 -21.93 11.75
C PRO A 80 -19.91 -23.42 11.55
N LEU A 81 -18.72 -23.73 11.03
CA LEU A 81 -18.34 -25.08 10.59
C LEU A 81 -17.30 -25.79 11.47
N ALA A 82 -16.59 -25.05 12.34
CA ALA A 82 -15.69 -25.67 13.31
C ALA A 82 -15.53 -24.77 14.53
N ARG A 83 -14.94 -25.35 15.58
CA ARG A 83 -14.58 -24.61 16.78
C ARG A 83 -13.44 -23.63 16.48
N ALA A 84 -13.45 -22.47 17.11
CA ALA A 84 -12.23 -21.69 17.30
C ALA A 84 -11.20 -22.59 18.00
N ARG A 85 -10.14 -22.96 17.29
CA ARG A 85 -9.02 -23.70 17.88
C ARG A 85 -7.78 -22.85 17.78
N ALA A 86 -6.92 -22.95 18.79
CA ALA A 86 -5.65 -22.23 18.81
C ALA A 86 -4.67 -22.74 17.74
N ASP A 87 -4.83 -23.98 17.25
CA ASP A 87 -3.87 -24.68 16.40
C ASP A 87 -4.25 -24.73 14.91
N ALA A 88 -5.47 -24.32 14.54
CA ALA A 88 -5.90 -24.28 13.14
C ALA A 88 -6.95 -23.19 12.89
N PRO A 89 -6.86 -22.43 11.79
CA PRO A 89 -7.89 -21.47 11.43
C PRO A 89 -9.22 -22.21 11.16
N PRO A 90 -10.35 -21.65 11.59
CA PRO A 90 -11.65 -22.25 11.31
C PRO A 90 -11.91 -22.28 9.79
N PRO A 91 -12.55 -23.34 9.28
CA PRO A 91 -12.74 -23.55 7.84
C PRO A 91 -13.64 -22.50 7.18
N LEU A 92 -14.47 -21.84 7.97
CA LEU A 92 -15.26 -20.69 7.57
C LEU A 92 -15.34 -19.72 8.75
N THR A 93 -15.05 -18.46 8.50
CA THR A 93 -15.22 -17.32 9.39
C THR A 93 -16.14 -16.32 8.75
N VAL A 94 -17.12 -15.84 9.49
CA VAL A 94 -17.95 -14.68 9.12
C VAL A 94 -17.75 -13.62 10.19
N ALA A 95 -17.43 -12.40 9.81
CA ALA A 95 -17.20 -11.31 10.75
C ALA A 95 -18.00 -10.06 10.39
N LEU A 96 -18.44 -9.35 11.43
CA LEU A 96 -18.98 -8.00 11.36
C LEU A 96 -18.15 -7.13 12.29
N ALA A 97 -17.81 -5.92 11.85
CA ALA A 97 -17.11 -4.97 12.70
C ALA A 97 -17.59 -3.54 12.49
N PHE A 98 -17.29 -2.69 13.47
CA PHE A 98 -17.40 -1.25 13.39
C PHE A 98 -16.07 -0.65 13.81
N ASP A 99 -15.56 0.29 13.00
CA ASP A 99 -14.32 0.99 13.28
C ASP A 99 -14.54 2.49 13.39
N ALA A 100 -13.87 3.07 14.37
CA ALA A 100 -13.40 4.45 14.33
C ALA A 100 -11.95 4.42 13.83
N VAL A 101 -11.71 4.91 12.61
CA VAL A 101 -10.40 4.82 11.97
C VAL A 101 -9.52 5.95 12.48
N ILE A 102 -8.49 5.62 13.25
CA ILE A 102 -7.62 6.58 13.92
C ILE A 102 -6.60 7.18 12.95
N ASP A 103 -6.06 6.32 12.08
CA ASP A 103 -4.97 6.63 11.18
C ASP A 103 -4.99 5.63 10.01
N ASP A 104 -5.12 6.11 8.77
CA ASP A 104 -4.95 5.34 7.53
C ASP A 104 -4.51 6.27 6.39
N ASP A 105 -4.47 5.78 5.14
CA ASP A 105 -4.01 6.55 3.97
C ASP A 105 -4.79 7.85 3.70
N THR A 106 -5.99 8.00 4.26
CA THR A 106 -6.91 9.10 3.92
C THR A 106 -7.46 9.83 5.13
N ALA A 107 -7.33 9.31 6.34
CA ALA A 107 -7.86 9.90 7.56
C ALA A 107 -6.82 9.90 8.68
N HIS A 108 -6.55 11.09 9.19
CA HIS A 108 -5.66 11.30 10.33
C HIS A 108 -6.40 12.03 11.45
N TRP A 109 -6.71 11.33 12.54
CA TRP A 109 -7.46 11.96 13.65
C TRP A 109 -6.71 13.11 14.31
N ALA A 110 -5.38 13.06 14.27
CA ALA A 110 -4.48 14.09 14.77
C ALA A 110 -4.67 15.43 14.05
N ASP A 111 -4.94 15.38 12.74
CA ASP A 111 -5.11 16.56 11.89
C ASP A 111 -6.56 17.07 11.89
N GLY A 112 -7.50 16.23 12.32
CA GLY A 112 -8.88 16.59 12.60
C GLY A 112 -9.92 15.76 11.85
N ASP A 113 -9.49 14.84 10.99
CA ASP A 113 -10.38 13.98 10.22
C ASP A 113 -11.15 13.02 11.12
N ARG A 114 -12.36 12.64 10.71
CA ARG A 114 -13.15 11.64 11.42
C ARG A 114 -13.74 10.65 10.41
N ALA A 115 -13.23 9.43 10.45
CA ALA A 115 -13.71 8.33 9.64
C ALA A 115 -14.33 7.23 10.51
N TYR A 116 -15.53 6.79 10.12
CA TYR A 116 -16.24 5.69 10.73
C TYR A 116 -16.69 4.71 9.65
N GLN A 117 -16.59 3.42 9.94
CA GLN A 117 -16.93 2.41 8.95
C GLN A 117 -17.58 1.16 9.55
N GLY A 118 -18.55 0.62 8.83
CA GLY A 118 -19.12 -0.70 9.07
C GLY A 118 -18.49 -1.73 8.14
N ILE A 119 -18.16 -2.89 8.68
CA ILE A 119 -17.40 -3.94 7.99
C ILE A 119 -18.19 -5.25 8.01
N ALA A 120 -18.20 -5.95 6.89
CA ALA A 120 -18.61 -7.34 6.78
C ALA A 120 -17.54 -8.15 6.05
N ALA A 121 -17.18 -9.32 6.60
CA ALA A 121 -16.17 -10.18 6.02
C ALA A 121 -16.56 -11.65 6.07
N VAL A 122 -16.15 -12.40 5.07
CA VAL A 122 -16.21 -13.86 5.06
C VAL A 122 -14.89 -14.42 4.56
N ARG A 123 -14.34 -15.43 5.23
CA ARG A 123 -13.11 -16.11 4.80
C ARG A 123 -13.22 -17.59 5.05
N GLY A 124 -12.71 -18.40 4.15
CA GLY A 124 -12.70 -19.84 4.34
C GLY A 124 -11.68 -20.55 3.46
N HIS A 125 -11.61 -21.87 3.63
CA HIS A 125 -10.74 -22.73 2.84
C HIS A 125 -11.48 -23.98 2.35
N ALA A 126 -11.19 -24.39 1.12
CA ALA A 126 -11.71 -25.60 0.48
C ALA A 126 -10.57 -26.33 -0.24
N GLY A 127 -10.07 -27.40 0.38
CA GLY A 127 -8.94 -28.17 -0.17
C GLY A 127 -7.69 -27.29 -0.31
N PRO A 128 -7.11 -27.16 -1.52
CA PRO A 128 -5.91 -26.35 -1.73
C PRO A 128 -6.18 -24.84 -1.85
N VAL A 129 -7.45 -24.41 -1.82
CA VAL A 129 -7.85 -23.02 -2.03
C VAL A 129 -8.31 -22.37 -0.73
N ALA A 130 -7.82 -21.17 -0.44
CA ALA A 130 -8.35 -20.27 0.56
C ALA A 130 -8.87 -19.00 -0.14
N ALA A 131 -9.99 -18.46 0.30
CA ALA A 131 -10.55 -17.24 -0.26
C ALA A 131 -11.27 -16.42 0.81
N GLY A 132 -11.41 -15.13 0.56
CA GLY A 132 -12.18 -14.22 1.39
C GLY A 132 -12.81 -13.11 0.58
N PHE A 133 -13.87 -12.55 1.15
CA PHE A 133 -14.52 -11.33 0.71
C PHE A 133 -14.66 -10.39 1.90
N TYR A 134 -14.42 -9.11 1.66
CA TYR A 134 -14.45 -8.04 2.64
C TYR A 134 -15.18 -6.85 2.04
N ALA A 135 -16.12 -6.28 2.80
CA ALA A 135 -16.90 -5.13 2.40
C ALA A 135 -16.90 -4.09 3.51
N VAL A 136 -16.70 -2.84 3.14
CA VAL A 136 -16.68 -1.70 4.05
C VAL A 136 -17.64 -0.66 3.54
N HIS A 137 -18.46 -0.09 4.41
CA HIS A 137 -19.16 1.15 4.14
C HIS A 137 -18.61 2.24 5.07
N ARG A 138 -17.93 3.23 4.49
CA ARG A 138 -17.20 4.28 5.20
C ARG A 138 -17.88 5.63 5.00
N ARG A 139 -17.94 6.40 6.09
CA ARG A 139 -18.27 7.83 6.07
C ARG A 139 -17.14 8.58 6.76
N GLN A 140 -16.62 9.59 6.08
CA GLN A 140 -15.49 10.39 6.55
C GLN A 140 -15.76 11.88 6.39
N THR A 141 -15.51 12.63 7.44
CA THR A 141 -15.44 14.10 7.40
C THR A 141 -14.00 14.55 7.47
N HIS A 142 -13.61 15.43 6.56
CA HIS A 142 -12.23 15.92 6.42
C HIS A 142 -12.03 17.22 7.20
N HIS A 143 -10.85 17.41 7.75
CA HIS A 143 -10.50 18.59 8.55
C HIS A 143 -10.50 19.89 7.70
N GLU A 144 -10.14 19.80 6.43
CA GLU A 144 -10.22 20.88 5.44
C GLU A 144 -11.67 21.20 5.00
N GLY A 145 -12.62 20.37 5.42
CA GLY A 145 -14.03 20.43 5.06
C GLY A 145 -14.39 19.53 3.88
N GLY A 146 -15.64 19.10 3.85
CA GLY A 146 -16.13 18.10 2.89
C GLY A 146 -16.32 16.73 3.54
N GLU A 147 -16.91 15.84 2.78
CA GLU A 147 -17.29 14.50 3.20
C GLU A 147 -17.06 13.49 2.09
N THR A 148 -16.62 12.30 2.47
CA THR A 148 -16.51 11.12 1.60
C THR A 148 -17.38 10.01 2.15
N VAL A 149 -18.24 9.44 1.30
CA VAL A 149 -19.10 8.30 1.62
C VAL A 149 -18.88 7.23 0.56
N VAL A 150 -18.20 6.16 0.93
CA VAL A 150 -17.81 5.12 -0.03
C VAL A 150 -18.12 3.73 0.50
N THR A 151 -18.27 2.81 -0.45
CA THR A 151 -18.35 1.38 -0.23
C THR A 151 -17.17 0.72 -0.91
N VAL A 152 -16.38 -0.01 -0.12
CA VAL A 152 -15.23 -0.77 -0.59
C VAL A 152 -15.63 -2.24 -0.64
N LEU A 153 -15.33 -2.90 -1.75
CA LEU A 153 -15.49 -4.34 -1.94
C LEU A 153 -14.12 -4.92 -2.27
N ASP A 154 -13.67 -5.91 -1.53
CA ASP A 154 -12.36 -6.53 -1.67
C ASP A 154 -12.50 -8.06 -1.67
N VAL A 155 -11.85 -8.72 -2.62
CA VAL A 155 -11.77 -10.17 -2.73
C VAL A 155 -10.30 -10.59 -2.73
N THR A 156 -9.98 -11.59 -1.91
CA THR A 156 -8.67 -12.23 -1.90
C THR A 156 -8.79 -13.74 -2.09
N ALA A 157 -7.85 -14.35 -2.78
CA ALA A 157 -7.79 -15.79 -2.95
C ALA A 157 -6.35 -16.30 -3.04
N ARG A 158 -6.13 -17.52 -2.57
CA ARG A 158 -4.86 -18.26 -2.66
C ARG A 158 -5.13 -19.72 -2.98
N ALA A 159 -4.35 -20.28 -3.89
CA ALA A 159 -4.39 -21.68 -4.29
C ALA A 159 -3.01 -22.31 -4.23
N SER A 160 -2.88 -23.44 -3.51
CA SER A 160 -1.70 -24.30 -3.57
C SER A 160 -1.81 -25.22 -4.79
N LEU A 161 -0.95 -25.00 -5.79
CA LEU A 161 -0.98 -25.72 -7.06
C LEU A 161 -0.17 -27.02 -6.98
N ILE A 162 0.97 -26.97 -6.28
CA ILE A 162 1.86 -28.10 -6.02
C ILE A 162 2.28 -28.06 -4.57
N LYS A 163 2.17 -29.20 -3.88
CA LYS A 163 2.67 -29.37 -2.52
C LYS A 163 3.33 -30.74 -2.35
N ARG A 164 4.65 -30.80 -2.55
CA ARG A 164 5.48 -32.01 -2.42
C ARG A 164 6.75 -31.69 -1.63
N PRO A 165 7.42 -32.68 -1.01
CA PRO A 165 8.68 -32.44 -0.32
C PRO A 165 9.69 -31.74 -1.24
N GLY A 166 10.18 -30.56 -0.83
CA GLY A 166 11.16 -29.77 -1.56
C GLY A 166 10.65 -28.99 -2.78
N LEU A 167 9.35 -29.05 -3.11
CA LEU A 167 8.75 -28.26 -4.19
C LEU A 167 7.31 -27.83 -3.84
N GLU A 168 7.11 -26.53 -3.80
CA GLU A 168 5.80 -25.90 -3.63
C GLU A 168 5.58 -24.86 -4.73
N ALA A 169 4.35 -24.80 -5.23
CA ALA A 169 3.92 -23.73 -6.14
C ALA A 169 2.54 -23.22 -5.71
N TRP A 170 2.34 -21.91 -5.77
CA TRP A 170 1.10 -21.26 -5.37
C TRP A 170 0.76 -20.11 -6.31
N LEU A 171 -0.52 -19.77 -6.31
CA LEU A 171 -1.08 -18.58 -6.96
C LEU A 171 -1.93 -17.86 -5.92
N GLU A 172 -1.77 -16.55 -5.79
CA GLU A 172 -2.61 -15.73 -4.94
C GLU A 172 -2.90 -14.39 -5.61
N GLY A 173 -4.01 -13.76 -5.22
CA GLY A 173 -4.39 -12.46 -5.71
C GLY A 173 -5.38 -11.77 -4.80
N GLU A 174 -5.47 -10.46 -4.98
CA GLU A 174 -6.40 -9.58 -4.30
C GLU A 174 -6.90 -8.55 -5.32
N GLY A 175 -8.17 -8.17 -5.22
CA GLY A 175 -8.76 -7.16 -6.07
C GLY A 175 -9.83 -6.39 -5.32
N ALA A 176 -9.87 -5.09 -5.54
CA ALA A 176 -10.77 -4.21 -4.83
C ALA A 176 -11.43 -3.16 -5.73
N LEU A 177 -12.60 -2.70 -5.26
CA LEU A 177 -13.45 -1.71 -5.91
C LEU A 177 -13.95 -0.72 -4.84
N ILE A 178 -13.83 0.57 -5.11
CA ILE A 178 -14.33 1.66 -4.28
C ILE A 178 -15.40 2.40 -5.07
N LEU A 179 -16.62 2.46 -4.50
CA LEU A 179 -17.78 3.11 -5.11
C LEU A 179 -18.40 4.10 -4.12
N GLY A 180 -18.80 5.29 -4.57
CA GLY A 180 -19.54 6.20 -3.71
C GLY A 180 -19.43 7.64 -4.18
N SER A 181 -19.27 8.56 -3.24
CA SER A 181 -19.04 9.96 -3.57
C SER A 181 -18.12 10.67 -2.60
N SER A 182 -17.47 11.73 -3.07
CA SER A 182 -16.55 12.55 -2.29
C SER A 182 -16.70 14.02 -2.65
N SER A 183 -16.74 14.88 -1.64
CA SER A 183 -16.72 16.35 -1.81
C SER A 183 -15.40 16.97 -1.31
N LEU A 184 -14.38 16.13 -1.12
CA LEU A 184 -13.03 16.55 -0.72
C LEU A 184 -12.33 17.28 -1.87
N ALA A 185 -12.18 16.60 -3.01
CA ALA A 185 -11.69 17.23 -4.23
C ALA A 185 -12.81 18.11 -4.80
N GLN A 186 -12.49 19.37 -5.11
CA GLN A 186 -13.43 20.30 -5.73
C GLN A 186 -12.80 21.00 -6.92
N SER A 187 -13.54 21.01 -8.03
CA SER A 187 -13.30 21.95 -9.12
C SER A 187 -13.89 23.31 -8.76
N PRO A 188 -13.21 24.41 -9.12
CA PRO A 188 -13.79 25.76 -9.04
C PRO A 188 -15.13 25.90 -9.80
N THR A 189 -15.41 25.02 -10.76
CA THR A 189 -16.64 25.05 -11.57
C THR A 189 -17.76 24.16 -11.03
N ASP A 190 -17.45 23.19 -10.17
CA ASP A 190 -18.45 22.33 -9.53
C ASP A 190 -18.07 22.04 -8.06
N PRO A 191 -18.67 22.74 -7.09
CA PRO A 191 -18.43 22.53 -5.66
C PRO A 191 -19.22 21.33 -5.09
N GLY A 192 -19.85 20.52 -5.94
CA GLY A 192 -20.63 19.34 -5.57
C GLY A 192 -19.79 18.17 -5.03
N ALA A 193 -20.46 17.03 -4.83
CA ALA A 193 -19.79 15.76 -4.54
C ALA A 193 -19.57 15.03 -5.87
N TYR A 194 -18.37 14.50 -6.05
CA TYR A 194 -17.99 13.74 -7.25
C TYR A 194 -18.25 12.27 -7.03
N ASP A 195 -18.62 11.59 -8.09
CA ASP A 195 -18.85 10.16 -8.08
C ASP A 195 -17.49 9.44 -8.03
N VAL A 196 -17.33 8.56 -7.04
CA VAL A 196 -16.11 7.78 -6.85
C VAL A 196 -16.32 6.40 -7.45
N GLY A 197 -15.43 6.01 -8.35
CA GLY A 197 -15.42 4.71 -9.00
C GLY A 197 -14.00 4.27 -9.33
N ALA A 198 -13.32 3.65 -8.38
CA ALA A 198 -11.91 3.29 -8.49
C ALA A 198 -11.72 1.79 -8.26
N ALA A 199 -10.80 1.17 -9.00
CA ALA A 199 -10.50 -0.26 -8.89
C ALA A 199 -8.99 -0.57 -8.96
N GLY A 200 -8.60 -1.65 -8.32
CA GLY A 200 -7.23 -2.15 -8.37
C GLY A 200 -7.13 -3.64 -8.08
N GLY A 201 -5.98 -4.22 -8.37
CA GLY A 201 -5.75 -5.62 -8.08
C GLY A 201 -4.33 -6.08 -8.32
N ILE A 202 -4.01 -7.22 -7.72
CA ILE A 202 -2.69 -7.84 -7.71
C ILE A 202 -2.81 -9.35 -7.89
N LEU A 203 -1.81 -9.92 -8.54
CA LEU A 203 -1.66 -11.35 -8.75
C LEU A 203 -0.20 -11.74 -8.52
N ARG A 204 0.01 -12.79 -7.73
CA ARG A 204 1.32 -13.38 -7.44
C ARG A 204 1.33 -14.85 -7.78
N PHE A 205 2.32 -15.26 -8.55
CA PHE A 205 2.67 -16.67 -8.74
C PHE A 205 4.02 -16.94 -8.09
N GLY A 206 4.08 -17.96 -7.24
CA GLY A 206 5.29 -18.30 -6.50
C GLY A 206 5.69 -19.77 -6.65
N VAL A 207 6.99 -20.02 -6.64
CA VAL A 207 7.58 -21.36 -6.61
C VAL A 207 8.69 -21.39 -5.58
N ARG A 208 8.64 -22.36 -4.67
CA ARG A 208 9.67 -22.64 -3.67
C ARG A 208 10.27 -24.02 -3.96
N ALA A 209 11.58 -24.07 -4.15
CA ALA A 209 12.32 -25.27 -4.50
C ALA A 209 13.67 -25.32 -3.78
N GLY A 210 13.76 -26.12 -2.70
CA GLY A 210 14.96 -26.19 -1.87
C GLY A 210 15.32 -24.84 -1.26
N VAL A 211 16.50 -24.31 -1.61
CA VAL A 211 17.02 -23.02 -1.12
C VAL A 211 16.50 -21.81 -1.92
N PHE A 212 15.75 -22.03 -2.99
CA PHE A 212 15.31 -21.00 -3.91
C PHE A 212 13.80 -20.74 -3.77
N THR A 213 13.42 -19.48 -3.72
CA THR A 213 12.03 -19.04 -3.89
C THR A 213 11.97 -17.99 -5.00
N GLY A 214 11.15 -18.22 -6.02
CA GLY A 214 10.88 -17.26 -7.08
C GLY A 214 9.42 -16.80 -7.02
N VAL A 215 9.18 -15.50 -7.13
CA VAL A 215 7.83 -14.90 -7.15
C VAL A 215 7.75 -13.96 -8.34
N ILE A 216 6.67 -14.05 -9.11
CA ILE A 216 6.31 -13.03 -10.10
C ILE A 216 5.02 -12.38 -9.62
N GLU A 217 5.08 -11.09 -9.39
CA GLU A 217 3.93 -10.26 -9.04
C GLU A 217 3.58 -9.33 -10.20
N ALA A 218 2.30 -9.12 -10.46
CA ALA A 218 1.81 -8.05 -11.30
C ALA A 218 0.64 -7.37 -10.59
N GLY A 219 0.54 -6.06 -10.75
CA GLY A 219 -0.51 -5.27 -10.13
C GLY A 219 -0.96 -4.12 -11.02
N THR A 220 -2.17 -3.64 -10.77
CA THR A 220 -2.73 -2.46 -11.44
C THR A 220 -3.61 -1.67 -10.47
N ALA A 221 -3.51 -0.36 -10.55
CA ALA A 221 -4.37 0.62 -9.89
C ALA A 221 -4.90 1.55 -10.98
N SER A 222 -6.22 1.75 -11.04
CA SER A 222 -6.84 2.64 -12.04
C SER A 222 -6.34 4.08 -11.90
N GLY A 223 -6.10 4.71 -13.04
CA GLY A 223 -5.73 6.12 -13.15
C GLY A 223 -6.94 7.05 -13.19
N ASP A 224 -6.67 8.34 -13.33
CA ASP A 224 -7.67 9.36 -13.58
C ASP A 224 -7.19 10.23 -14.75
N ASP A 225 -7.64 9.88 -15.95
CA ASP A 225 -7.23 10.53 -17.20
C ASP A 225 -7.78 11.97 -17.33
N ASN A 226 -8.79 12.33 -16.52
CA ASN A 226 -9.42 13.64 -16.57
C ASN A 226 -9.84 14.12 -15.17
N PRO A 227 -8.90 14.65 -14.35
CA PRO A 227 -9.19 15.09 -12.99
C PRO A 227 -10.04 16.39 -12.92
N PHE A 228 -10.65 16.80 -14.04
CA PHE A 228 -11.45 18.03 -14.17
C PHE A 228 -12.93 17.77 -14.44
N ASP A 229 -13.36 16.50 -14.54
CA ASP A 229 -14.80 16.15 -14.54
C ASP A 229 -15.32 15.89 -13.12
N ASP A 230 -16.56 15.37 -13.03
CA ASP A 230 -17.27 15.07 -11.79
C ASP A 230 -17.10 13.61 -11.34
N GLU A 231 -16.13 12.89 -11.91
CA GLU A 231 -15.80 11.51 -11.57
C GLU A 231 -14.39 11.41 -10.94
N VAL A 232 -14.20 10.46 -10.03
CA VAL A 232 -12.89 10.17 -9.42
C VAL A 232 -12.61 8.69 -9.61
N HIS A 233 -11.64 8.39 -10.46
CA HIS A 233 -11.26 7.01 -10.82
C HIS A 233 -9.94 6.55 -10.22
N GLY A 234 -9.12 7.48 -9.73
CA GLY A 234 -7.79 7.17 -9.20
C GLY A 234 -7.85 6.19 -8.03
N PHE A 235 -7.35 4.98 -8.24
CA PHE A 235 -7.12 3.99 -7.19
C PHE A 235 -5.70 4.13 -6.66
N SER A 236 -5.53 4.04 -5.35
CA SER A 236 -4.24 3.92 -4.69
C SER A 236 -4.22 2.64 -3.90
N PHE A 237 -3.11 1.91 -3.99
CA PHE A 237 -2.82 0.85 -3.03
C PHE A 237 -2.54 1.51 -1.68
N ASP A 238 -2.57 0.71 -0.62
CA ASP A 238 -2.10 1.12 0.69
C ASP A 238 -0.63 1.60 0.61
N ARG A 239 -0.30 2.70 1.30
CA ARG A 239 1.05 3.31 1.23
C ARG A 239 2.16 2.39 1.73
N GLU A 240 1.81 1.37 2.51
CA GLU A 240 2.72 0.35 3.02
C GLU A 240 2.74 -0.92 2.17
N TYR A 241 1.98 -0.97 1.06
CA TYR A 241 2.13 -2.01 0.05
C TYR A 241 3.41 -1.80 -0.76
N ARG A 242 4.33 -2.77 -0.68
CA ARG A 242 5.71 -2.59 -1.15
C ARG A 242 5.98 -3.23 -2.51
N VAL A 243 6.44 -2.41 -3.44
CA VAL A 243 6.92 -2.83 -4.77
C VAL A 243 8.23 -2.11 -5.09
N GLY A 244 9.35 -2.85 -5.10
CA GLY A 244 10.69 -2.27 -5.23
C GLY A 244 11.15 -1.47 -4.00
N LEU A 245 12.28 -0.77 -4.13
CA LEU A 245 12.85 0.08 -3.08
C LEU A 245 12.70 1.58 -3.38
N LEU A 246 12.73 2.01 -4.65
CA LEU A 246 12.90 3.41 -5.06
C LEU A 246 11.77 3.98 -5.92
N LEU A 247 11.33 3.29 -6.96
CA LEU A 247 10.48 3.87 -8.02
C LEU A 247 9.20 4.49 -7.45
N PHE A 248 8.42 3.71 -6.70
CA PHE A 248 7.22 4.22 -6.05
C PHE A 248 7.56 5.00 -4.79
N ARG A 249 8.38 4.39 -3.92
CA ARG A 249 8.57 4.85 -2.53
C ARG A 249 9.39 6.12 -2.37
N GLU A 250 10.31 6.38 -3.29
CA GLU A 250 11.18 7.56 -3.26
C GLU A 250 10.88 8.48 -4.45
N LEU A 251 11.01 8.02 -5.70
CA LEU A 251 10.83 8.88 -6.86
C LEU A 251 9.40 9.43 -6.97
N LEU A 252 8.39 8.54 -7.08
CA LEU A 252 7.00 9.00 -7.19
C LEU A 252 6.52 9.70 -5.92
N ARG A 253 6.93 9.24 -4.74
CA ARG A 253 6.63 9.93 -3.48
C ARG A 253 7.12 11.38 -3.52
N ASP A 254 8.38 11.61 -3.87
CA ASP A 254 8.99 12.93 -3.84
C ASP A 254 8.41 13.84 -4.94
N GLU A 255 8.22 13.33 -6.17
CA GLU A 255 7.60 14.09 -7.26
C GLU A 255 6.16 14.50 -6.92
N THR A 256 5.34 13.57 -6.43
CA THR A 256 3.94 13.88 -6.06
C THR A 256 3.83 14.79 -4.83
N ALA A 257 4.78 14.73 -3.90
CA ALA A 257 4.88 15.69 -2.80
C ALA A 257 5.24 17.10 -3.30
N VAL A 258 6.14 17.21 -4.28
CA VAL A 258 6.46 18.48 -4.95
C VAL A 258 5.22 19.03 -5.69
N THR A 259 4.45 18.18 -6.36
CA THR A 259 3.17 18.56 -6.98
C THR A 259 2.21 19.17 -5.97
N ALA A 260 2.01 18.51 -4.83
CA ALA A 260 1.14 18.99 -3.75
C ALA A 260 1.65 20.35 -3.21
N ALA A 261 2.94 20.48 -2.93
CA ALA A 261 3.55 21.72 -2.45
C ALA A 261 3.42 22.88 -3.45
N ASN A 262 3.56 22.61 -4.75
CA ASN A 262 3.38 23.62 -5.80
C ASN A 262 1.91 24.08 -5.91
N ILE A 263 0.95 23.21 -5.63
CA ILE A 263 -0.48 23.55 -5.60
C ILE A 263 -0.83 24.37 -4.35
N GLU A 264 -0.16 24.11 -3.23
CA GLU A 264 -0.28 24.87 -1.98
C GLU A 264 0.29 26.29 -2.09
N ASP A 265 1.33 26.49 -2.91
CA ASP A 265 2.07 27.75 -2.94
C ASP A 265 1.18 28.95 -3.37
N PRO A 266 1.02 29.97 -2.49
CA PRO A 266 0.17 31.13 -2.74
C PRO A 266 0.63 31.97 -3.95
N THR A 267 1.87 31.78 -4.41
CA THR A 267 2.45 32.44 -5.59
C THR A 267 1.77 31.99 -6.87
N TYR A 268 1.41 30.71 -6.97
CA TYR A 268 0.75 30.15 -8.16
C TYR A 268 -0.78 30.19 -8.03
N ARG A 269 -1.32 30.02 -6.82
CA ARG A 269 -2.76 29.97 -6.58
C ARG A 269 -3.08 30.67 -5.26
N GLY A 270 -3.98 31.65 -5.26
CA GLY A 270 -4.26 32.47 -4.06
C GLY A 270 -4.69 31.68 -2.81
N SER A 271 -5.31 30.51 -2.98
CA SER A 271 -5.54 29.53 -1.92
C SER A 271 -5.54 28.11 -2.51
N PRO A 272 -5.00 27.11 -1.81
CA PRO A 272 -5.05 25.72 -2.27
C PRO A 272 -6.48 25.22 -2.41
N PRO A 273 -6.76 24.36 -3.42
CA PRO A 273 -8.00 23.59 -3.44
C PRO A 273 -8.00 22.58 -2.30
N ARG A 274 -9.19 22.23 -1.78
CA ARG A 274 -9.33 21.17 -0.77
C ARG A 274 -8.87 19.82 -1.33
N GLY A 275 -8.28 19.00 -0.47
CA GLY A 275 -7.79 17.67 -0.83
C GLY A 275 -6.51 17.66 -1.66
N TYR A 276 -5.82 18.78 -1.84
CA TYR A 276 -4.54 18.81 -2.59
C TYR A 276 -3.47 17.90 -1.96
N GLU A 277 -3.54 17.70 -0.64
CA GLU A 277 -2.66 16.81 0.13
C GLU A 277 -2.76 15.37 -0.35
N THR A 278 -3.96 14.94 -0.79
CA THR A 278 -4.19 13.59 -1.32
C THR A 278 -3.45 13.32 -2.63
N LEU A 279 -2.87 14.34 -3.28
CA LEU A 279 -2.05 14.15 -4.47
C LEU A 279 -0.70 13.49 -4.12
N ALA A 280 -0.18 13.74 -2.92
CA ALA A 280 1.01 13.07 -2.44
C ALA A 280 0.70 11.59 -2.22
N THR A 281 1.39 10.72 -2.95
CA THR A 281 1.12 9.27 -2.92
C THR A 281 1.68 8.58 -1.68
N GLU A 282 2.55 9.25 -0.93
CA GLU A 282 3.30 8.68 0.19
C GLU A 282 4.11 7.41 -0.14
N GLY A 283 4.32 7.12 -1.44
CA GLY A 283 4.99 5.93 -1.93
C GLY A 283 4.07 4.79 -2.35
N ALA A 284 2.75 5.00 -2.30
CA ALA A 284 1.76 4.06 -2.80
C ALA A 284 1.83 3.87 -4.32
N VAL A 285 1.36 2.70 -4.78
CA VAL A 285 1.08 2.46 -6.20
C VAL A 285 -0.27 3.10 -6.53
N ARG A 286 -0.25 4.20 -7.27
CA ARG A 286 -1.46 4.94 -7.68
C ARG A 286 -1.49 5.14 -9.20
N GLY A 287 -2.63 4.85 -9.82
CA GLY A 287 -2.81 5.06 -11.26
C GLY A 287 -1.73 4.40 -12.13
N ALA A 288 -1.34 3.17 -11.78
CA ALA A 288 -0.19 2.51 -12.38
C ALA A 288 -0.37 1.00 -12.48
N SER A 289 0.23 0.42 -13.52
CA SER A 289 0.44 -1.02 -13.68
C SER A 289 1.92 -1.35 -13.51
N TYR A 290 2.22 -2.53 -12.94
CA TYR A 290 3.59 -2.99 -12.78
C TYR A 290 3.74 -4.50 -12.89
N VAL A 291 4.99 -4.93 -13.12
CA VAL A 291 5.44 -6.32 -13.01
C VAL A 291 6.71 -6.35 -12.18
N ASN A 292 6.74 -7.19 -11.14
CA ASN A 292 7.83 -7.30 -10.17
C ASN A 292 8.25 -8.75 -9.95
N PRO A 293 9.10 -9.34 -10.82
CA PRO A 293 9.73 -10.62 -10.54
C PRO A 293 10.79 -10.47 -9.44
N ARG A 294 10.81 -11.45 -8.53
CA ARG A 294 11.69 -11.52 -7.36
C ARG A 294 12.24 -12.93 -7.19
N ALA A 295 13.47 -13.01 -6.69
CA ALA A 295 14.14 -14.25 -6.36
C ALA A 295 14.81 -14.15 -5.00
N THR A 296 14.61 -15.17 -4.17
CA THR A 296 15.22 -15.32 -2.85
C THR A 296 16.07 -16.59 -2.83
N PHE A 297 17.28 -16.48 -2.28
CA PHE A 297 18.20 -17.59 -2.08
C PHE A 297 18.61 -17.70 -0.60
N HIS A 298 18.25 -18.81 0.03
CA HIS A 298 18.70 -19.18 1.38
C HIS A 298 20.08 -19.84 1.29
N ILE A 299 21.13 -19.02 1.33
CA ILE A 299 22.52 -19.48 1.24
C ILE A 299 22.88 -20.36 2.44
N THR A 300 22.39 -19.98 3.61
CA THR A 300 22.40 -20.76 4.86
C THR A 300 21.11 -20.46 5.63
N ASP A 301 20.83 -21.18 6.73
CA ASP A 301 19.67 -20.91 7.60
C ASP A 301 19.66 -19.49 8.20
N ASP A 302 20.82 -18.82 8.20
CA ASP A 302 21.04 -17.51 8.79
C ASP A 302 21.44 -16.44 7.76
N LEU A 303 21.59 -16.79 6.47
CA LEU A 303 22.01 -15.86 5.41
C LEU A 303 21.13 -16.00 4.16
N ARG A 304 20.52 -14.89 3.79
CA ARG A 304 19.58 -14.80 2.66
C ARG A 304 20.01 -13.70 1.68
N LEU A 305 19.92 -14.00 0.39
CA LEU A 305 20.10 -13.06 -0.72
C LEU A 305 18.78 -12.88 -1.46
N ASP A 306 18.39 -11.63 -1.69
CA ASP A 306 17.19 -11.22 -2.40
C ASP A 306 17.58 -10.47 -3.68
N LEU A 307 16.92 -10.76 -4.79
CA LEU A 307 17.05 -10.05 -6.07
C LEU A 307 15.65 -9.66 -6.56
N GLY A 308 15.52 -8.45 -7.09
CA GLY A 308 14.27 -7.93 -7.62
C GLY A 308 14.47 -7.18 -8.93
N PHE A 309 13.44 -7.20 -9.76
CA PHE A 309 13.30 -6.27 -10.87
C PHE A 309 11.88 -5.74 -10.87
N LEU A 310 11.71 -4.46 -11.17
CA LEU A 310 10.42 -3.81 -11.29
C LEU A 310 10.37 -3.11 -12.64
N TRP A 311 9.25 -3.24 -13.35
CA TRP A 311 8.86 -2.38 -14.45
C TRP A 311 7.48 -1.81 -14.15
N ALA A 312 7.26 -0.53 -14.43
CA ALA A 312 5.98 0.11 -14.24
C ALA A 312 5.64 1.14 -15.34
N ALA A 313 4.35 1.34 -15.53
CA ALA A 313 3.75 2.37 -16.38
C ALA A 313 2.51 2.93 -15.68
N SER A 314 2.12 4.17 -15.97
CA SER A 314 0.84 4.71 -15.55
C SER A 314 -0.30 4.02 -16.31
N ASP A 315 -1.47 4.00 -15.68
CA ASP A 315 -2.71 3.63 -16.35
C ASP A 315 -3.19 4.85 -17.15
N GLY A 316 -2.93 4.84 -18.46
CA GLY A 316 -3.12 6.00 -19.32
C GLY A 316 -1.93 6.96 -19.33
N ASP A 317 -2.14 8.14 -19.89
CA ASP A 317 -1.14 9.21 -19.88
C ASP A 317 -0.97 9.76 -18.45
N TYR A 318 0.26 9.89 -17.97
CA TYR A 318 0.48 10.43 -16.62
C TYR A 318 0.10 11.91 -16.53
N VAL A 319 -0.66 12.25 -15.49
CA VAL A 319 -1.13 13.61 -15.23
C VAL A 319 -0.54 14.13 -13.92
N ASP A 320 0.45 15.01 -14.00
CA ASP A 320 0.81 15.89 -12.89
C ASP A 320 -0.21 17.03 -12.80
N ALA A 321 -0.98 17.07 -11.70
CA ALA A 321 -2.10 18.01 -11.56
C ALA A 321 -1.66 19.49 -11.57
N PHE A 322 -0.42 19.79 -11.18
CA PHE A 322 0.11 21.15 -11.20
C PHE A 322 0.48 21.56 -12.63
N GLN A 323 1.39 20.82 -13.26
CA GLN A 323 1.90 21.08 -14.62
C GLN A 323 0.78 21.05 -15.66
N SER A 324 -0.10 20.05 -15.58
CA SER A 324 -1.24 19.93 -16.49
C SER A 324 -2.17 21.12 -16.32
N GLY A 325 -2.41 21.57 -15.08
CA GLY A 325 -3.18 22.77 -14.78
C GLY A 325 -2.58 24.06 -15.37
N LEU A 326 -1.26 24.20 -15.39
CA LEU A 326 -0.58 25.38 -15.96
C LEU A 326 -0.78 25.51 -17.48
N ILE A 327 -0.99 24.41 -18.20
CA ILE A 327 -1.08 24.40 -19.66
C ILE A 327 -2.50 24.12 -20.20
N GLY A 328 -3.51 24.19 -19.33
CA GLY A 328 -4.92 24.07 -19.73
C GLY A 328 -5.46 22.63 -19.74
N GLY A 329 -4.89 21.73 -18.94
CA GLY A 329 -5.45 20.41 -18.65
C GLY A 329 -4.93 19.26 -19.51
N ALA A 330 -3.95 19.49 -20.38
CA ALA A 330 -3.32 18.39 -21.12
C ALA A 330 -2.40 17.57 -20.21
N ALA A 331 -2.34 16.26 -20.44
CA ALA A 331 -1.53 15.32 -19.65
C ALA A 331 -0.02 15.63 -19.76
N VAL A 332 0.53 16.09 -18.65
CA VAL A 332 1.93 16.48 -18.53
C VAL A 332 2.53 15.87 -17.27
N GLY A 333 3.71 15.26 -17.41
CA GLY A 333 4.49 14.74 -16.29
C GLY A 333 5.17 15.84 -15.47
N PRO A 334 5.74 15.51 -14.30
CA PRO A 334 6.25 16.50 -13.33
C PRO A 334 7.30 17.46 -13.89
N ARG A 335 8.08 16.99 -14.89
CA ARG A 335 9.16 17.75 -15.55
C ARG A 335 8.79 18.28 -16.94
N GLY A 336 7.55 18.09 -17.39
CA GLY A 336 7.04 18.69 -18.63
C GLY A 336 6.88 17.73 -19.82
N ALA A 337 7.24 16.45 -19.68
CA ALA A 337 6.95 15.42 -20.67
C ALA A 337 5.44 15.36 -20.96
N ARG A 338 5.06 15.19 -22.23
CA ARG A 338 3.65 15.21 -22.66
C ARG A 338 3.19 13.83 -23.06
N ALA A 339 1.99 13.43 -22.61
CA ALA A 339 1.35 12.17 -23.01
C ALA A 339 2.31 10.97 -22.93
N ALA A 340 2.97 10.85 -21.77
CA ALA A 340 3.92 9.79 -21.47
C ALA A 340 3.34 8.90 -20.39
N ASP A 341 3.59 7.60 -20.50
CA ASP A 341 3.04 6.57 -19.62
C ASP A 341 4.11 5.74 -18.90
N SER A 342 5.35 5.69 -19.42
CA SER A 342 6.41 4.90 -18.82
C SER A 342 6.92 5.54 -17.53
N LEU A 343 6.69 4.87 -16.39
CA LEU A 343 7.26 5.25 -15.09
C LEU A 343 8.71 4.80 -14.95
N GLY A 344 9.07 3.67 -15.57
CA GLY A 344 10.46 3.22 -15.66
C GLY A 344 10.67 1.81 -15.17
N TYR A 345 11.91 1.52 -14.76
CA TYR A 345 12.28 0.22 -14.20
C TYR A 345 13.32 0.33 -13.10
N GLU A 346 13.37 -0.68 -12.24
CA GLU A 346 14.27 -0.74 -11.09
C GLU A 346 14.85 -2.15 -10.93
N VAL A 347 16.10 -2.22 -10.47
CA VAL A 347 16.80 -3.45 -10.11
C VAL A 347 17.19 -3.37 -8.64
N ASP A 348 16.78 -4.38 -7.87
CA ASP A 348 16.99 -4.47 -6.43
C ASP A 348 17.91 -5.64 -6.07
N ALA A 349 18.74 -5.43 -5.05
CA ALA A 349 19.51 -6.49 -4.41
C ALA A 349 19.50 -6.31 -2.89
N GLY A 350 19.34 -7.41 -2.15
CA GLY A 350 19.23 -7.41 -0.70
C GLY A 350 20.01 -8.55 -0.06
N LEU A 351 20.60 -8.29 1.09
CA LEU A 351 21.23 -9.30 1.94
C LEU A 351 20.62 -9.21 3.33
N ARG A 352 20.20 -10.35 3.89
CA ARG A 352 19.77 -10.45 5.28
C ARG A 352 20.59 -11.48 6.03
N TYR A 353 20.98 -11.14 7.26
CA TYR A 353 21.74 -12.01 8.13
C TYR A 353 21.12 -12.05 9.53
N ARG A 354 20.93 -13.27 10.05
CA ARG A 354 20.34 -13.53 11.37
C ARG A 354 21.41 -14.08 12.31
N LEU A 355 21.69 -13.36 13.38
CA LEU A 355 22.65 -13.76 14.42
C LEU A 355 21.92 -14.12 15.72
N ARG A 356 22.01 -15.39 16.13
CA ARG A 356 21.52 -15.83 17.44
C ARG A 356 22.58 -15.62 18.51
N VAL A 357 22.30 -14.78 19.51
CA VAL A 357 23.19 -14.49 20.64
C VAL A 357 22.63 -15.17 21.89
N GLY A 358 23.16 -16.36 22.21
CA GLY A 358 22.63 -17.20 23.28
C GLY A 358 21.25 -17.77 22.93
N SER A 359 20.39 -17.95 23.94
CA SER A 359 19.05 -18.54 23.77
C SER A 359 17.90 -17.52 23.77
N VAL A 360 18.21 -16.24 23.96
CA VAL A 360 17.19 -15.19 24.20
C VAL A 360 17.23 -14.06 23.19
N LEU A 361 18.36 -13.82 22.52
CA LEU A 361 18.49 -12.67 21.63
C LEU A 361 18.72 -13.14 20.20
N VAL A 362 17.89 -12.67 19.29
CA VAL A 362 18.10 -12.78 17.84
C VAL A 362 18.31 -11.38 17.30
N LEU A 363 19.47 -11.16 16.69
CA LEU A 363 19.80 -9.94 15.95
C LEU A 363 19.59 -10.21 14.46
N GLU A 364 19.04 -9.24 13.75
CA GLU A 364 18.90 -9.29 12.29
C GLU A 364 19.57 -8.06 11.70
N ALA A 365 20.39 -8.28 10.67
CA ALA A 365 21.00 -7.24 9.87
C ALA A 365 20.51 -7.35 8.44
N ARG A 366 20.11 -6.22 7.86
CA ARG A 366 19.59 -6.14 6.50
C ARG A 366 20.29 -5.01 5.76
N LEU A 367 20.76 -5.31 4.55
CA LEU A 367 21.37 -4.36 3.64
C LEU A 367 20.71 -4.50 2.28
N GLN A 368 20.23 -3.40 1.70
CA GLN A 368 19.57 -3.40 0.40
C GLN A 368 20.12 -2.27 -0.45
N GLY A 369 20.27 -2.53 -1.74
CA GLY A 369 20.63 -1.52 -2.72
C GLY A 369 19.73 -1.63 -3.94
N ALA A 370 19.47 -0.50 -4.57
CA ALA A 370 18.66 -0.44 -5.78
C ALA A 370 19.21 0.58 -6.77
N TRP A 371 18.97 0.30 -8.05
CA TRP A 371 19.19 1.21 -9.17
C TRP A 371 17.87 1.35 -9.92
N CYS A 372 17.37 2.57 -10.03
CA CYS A 372 16.15 2.90 -10.73
C CYS A 372 16.46 3.80 -11.93
N ARG A 373 15.95 3.44 -13.10
CA ARG A 373 15.92 4.31 -14.27
C ARG A 373 14.49 4.84 -14.43
N PRO A 374 14.28 6.14 -14.19
CA PRO A 374 13.01 6.79 -14.50
C PRO A 374 12.64 6.61 -15.98
N GLY A 375 11.35 6.47 -16.24
CA GLY A 375 10.79 6.44 -17.59
C GLY A 375 10.43 7.83 -18.12
N ALA A 376 9.84 7.85 -19.31
CA ALA A 376 9.55 9.07 -20.07
C ALA A 376 8.63 10.07 -19.35
N VAL A 377 7.84 9.63 -18.37
CA VAL A 377 7.02 10.51 -17.52
C VAL A 377 7.86 11.59 -16.83
N PHE A 378 9.11 11.27 -16.51
CA PHE A 378 10.03 12.16 -15.78
C PHE A 378 10.96 12.95 -16.71
N ASP A 379 10.77 12.87 -18.03
CA ASP A 379 11.58 13.62 -18.98
C ASP A 379 11.18 15.11 -18.98
N THR A 380 12.08 15.96 -19.47
CA THR A 380 11.74 17.37 -19.70
C THR A 380 10.82 17.53 -20.91
N ALA A 381 10.20 18.70 -21.05
CA ALA A 381 9.41 19.03 -22.25
C ALA A 381 10.19 18.92 -23.58
N ASP A 382 11.53 19.04 -23.52
CA ASP A 382 12.42 18.90 -24.69
C ASP A 382 12.88 17.44 -24.92
N GLY A 383 12.43 16.49 -24.08
CA GLY A 383 12.77 15.07 -24.17
C GLY A 383 14.10 14.69 -23.54
N GLU A 384 14.63 15.50 -22.62
CA GLU A 384 15.83 15.12 -21.86
C GLU A 384 15.45 14.19 -20.70
N ALA A 385 16.08 13.03 -20.66
CA ALA A 385 15.83 12.00 -19.66
C ALA A 385 16.13 12.48 -18.23
N ALA A 386 15.38 11.98 -17.25
CA ALA A 386 15.78 12.09 -15.85
C ALA A 386 17.02 11.26 -15.53
N ASP A 387 17.80 11.70 -14.55
CA ASP A 387 18.97 10.98 -14.07
C ASP A 387 18.57 9.68 -13.39
N ASP A 388 19.42 8.66 -13.51
CA ASP A 388 19.25 7.39 -12.79
C ASP A 388 19.35 7.61 -11.26
N LEU A 389 18.50 6.94 -10.48
CA LEU A 389 18.51 6.96 -9.02
C LEU A 389 19.21 5.73 -8.46
N TYR A 390 19.95 5.92 -7.37
CA TYR A 390 20.58 4.85 -6.60
C TYR A 390 20.23 5.01 -5.13
N GLY A 391 19.90 3.90 -4.46
CA GLY A 391 19.54 3.93 -3.05
C GLY A 391 20.17 2.78 -2.27
N LEU A 392 20.38 3.03 -0.97
CA LEU A 392 20.89 2.06 -0.03
C LEU A 392 20.06 2.13 1.26
N LEU A 393 19.58 0.98 1.73
CA LEU A 393 18.91 0.83 3.01
C LEU A 393 19.72 -0.13 3.89
N ALA A 394 20.00 0.28 5.13
CA ALA A 394 20.62 -0.58 6.13
C ALA A 394 19.76 -0.57 7.40
N GLU A 395 19.44 -1.75 7.91
CA GLU A 395 18.61 -1.94 9.10
C GLU A 395 19.26 -2.96 10.04
N LEU A 396 19.19 -2.66 11.34
CA LEU A 396 19.60 -3.56 12.41
C LEU A 396 18.44 -3.70 13.40
N GLY A 397 17.96 -4.93 13.59
CA GLY A 397 16.86 -5.26 14.48
C GLY A 397 17.29 -6.28 15.55
N GLY A 398 16.57 -6.29 16.67
CA GLY A 398 16.76 -7.28 17.73
C GLY A 398 15.42 -7.70 18.33
N ARG A 399 15.27 -9.00 18.60
CA ARG A 399 14.11 -9.57 19.30
C ARG A 399 14.57 -10.34 20.54
N PHE A 400 13.87 -10.14 21.65
CA PHE A 400 14.13 -10.73 22.97
C PHE A 400 13.10 -11.78 23.35
#